data_AF-A0A8K1X768-F1
#
_entry.id   AF-A0A8K1X768-F1
#
_cell.length_a   1.000
_cell.length_b   1.000
_cell.length_c   1.000
_cell.angle_alpha   90.00
_cell.angle_beta   90.00
_cell.angle_gamma   90.00
#
_symmetry.space_group_name_H-M   'P 1'
#
loop_
_entity.id
_entity.type
_entity.pdbx_description
1 polymer ?
#
loop_
_entity_poly.entity_id
_entity_poly.type
_entity_poly.pdbx_seq_one_letter_code
_entity_poly.pdbx_strand_id
1 'polypeptide(L)'
;MLVSLILFFILIISFFVNFFSNVVLLGVSMISACILVFIILSTLNLFWYGLIFLLINVGGSMVLFYYMFSLQSNPVSSFYLFLFFFFSFSIFFFLNYVASLSSINIVSELLLNISHMEEVSFYLFSLIESNFLVFLSLFLIFVLFVVSMMTSIIGGSFRYLLL
;
A
#
# COMPACT_ATOMS: atom_id res chain seq x y z
N MET A 1 15.30 7.40 -14.04
CA MET A 1 16.22 7.25 -12.89
C MET A 1 15.52 7.53 -11.56
N LEU A 2 14.83 8.66 -11.38
CA LEU A 2 14.15 8.97 -10.11
C LEU A 2 12.96 8.04 -9.83
N VAL A 3 12.05 7.82 -10.80
CA VAL A 3 10.92 6.87 -10.66
C VAL A 3 11.40 5.43 -10.42
N SER A 4 12.43 4.99 -11.13
CA SER A 4 13.02 3.66 -10.96
C SER A 4 13.70 3.48 -9.59
N LEU A 5 14.31 4.54 -9.05
CA LEU A 5 14.85 4.55 -7.69
C LEU A 5 13.72 4.46 -6.65
N ILE A 6 12.63 5.20 -6.82
CA ILE A 6 11.55 5.18 -5.83
C ILE A 6 10.76 3.86 -5.90
N LEU A 7 10.51 3.28 -7.09
CA LEU A 7 9.92 1.94 -7.23
C LEU A 7 10.76 0.88 -6.52
N PHE A 8 12.08 1.00 -6.60
CA PHE A 8 13.00 0.14 -5.88
C PHE A 8 12.91 0.33 -4.36
N PHE A 9 12.82 1.58 -3.86
CA PHE A 9 12.57 1.84 -2.44
C PHE A 9 11.24 1.24 -1.95
N ILE A 10 10.18 1.28 -2.76
CA ILE A 10 8.90 0.67 -2.41
C ILE A 10 9.03 -0.86 -2.31
N LEU A 11 9.71 -1.50 -3.27
CA LEU A 11 9.95 -2.93 -3.20
C LEU A 11 10.69 -3.28 -1.91
N ILE A 12 11.79 -2.60 -1.58
CA ILE A 12 12.52 -2.84 -0.33
C ILE A 12 11.59 -2.72 0.89
N ILE A 13 10.81 -1.65 0.98
CA ILE A 13 9.98 -1.41 2.16
C ILE A 13 8.84 -2.42 2.25
N SER A 14 8.20 -2.76 1.12
CA SER A 14 7.18 -3.81 1.08
C SER A 14 7.73 -5.18 1.51
N PHE A 15 8.99 -5.47 1.18
CA PHE A 15 9.66 -6.66 1.68
C PHE A 15 9.95 -6.56 3.17
N PHE A 16 10.40 -5.42 3.69
CA PHE A 16 10.65 -5.22 5.13
C PHE A 16 9.39 -5.35 5.99
N VAL A 17 8.24 -4.91 5.49
CA VAL A 17 6.95 -5.03 6.20
C VAL A 17 6.68 -6.48 6.59
N ASN A 18 6.98 -7.45 5.71
CA ASN A 18 6.74 -8.87 5.96
C ASN A 18 7.57 -9.47 7.10
N PHE A 19 8.61 -8.77 7.57
CA PHE A 19 9.52 -9.27 8.60
C PHE A 19 9.33 -8.60 9.96
N PHE A 20 8.52 -7.54 10.05
CA PHE A 20 8.22 -6.94 11.34
C PHE A 20 7.22 -7.81 12.10
N SER A 21 7.74 -8.52 13.09
CA SER A 21 6.91 -9.20 14.09
C SER A 21 6.25 -8.20 15.05
N ASN A 22 6.91 -7.08 15.34
CA ASN A 22 6.33 -6.03 16.19
C ASN A 22 5.33 -5.18 15.39
N VAL A 23 4.07 -5.19 15.83
CA VAL A 23 2.96 -4.42 15.29
C VAL A 23 3.28 -2.93 15.19
N VAL A 24 4.02 -2.38 16.17
CA VAL A 24 4.40 -0.96 16.17
C VAL A 24 5.29 -0.64 14.97
N LEU A 25 6.32 -1.46 14.74
CA LEU A 25 7.25 -1.29 13.63
C LEU A 25 6.57 -1.56 12.28
N LEU A 26 5.65 -2.53 12.23
CA LEU A 26 4.84 -2.80 11.06
C LEU A 26 3.97 -1.58 10.68
N GLY A 27 3.33 -0.93 11.65
CA GLY A 27 2.55 0.29 11.40
C GLY A 27 3.41 1.44 10.87
N VAL A 28 4.56 1.70 11.51
CA VAL A 28 5.48 2.77 11.08
C VAL A 28 6.02 2.51 9.67
N SER A 29 6.37 1.26 9.34
CA SER A 29 6.85 0.89 8.00
C SER A 29 5.77 0.95 6.93
N MET A 30 4.52 0.62 7.26
CA MET A 30 3.39 0.79 6.34
C MET A 30 3.12 2.26 6.03
N ILE A 31 3.20 3.15 7.02
CA ILE A 31 3.05 4.60 6.81
C ILE A 31 4.17 5.14 5.94
N SER A 32 5.43 4.74 6.18
CA SER A 32 6.56 5.19 5.36
C SER A 32 6.46 4.71 3.91
N ALA A 33 5.94 3.48 3.69
CA ALA A 33 5.64 2.98 2.35
C ALA A 33 4.61 3.86 1.62
N CYS A 34 3.53 4.25 2.31
CA CYS A 34 2.48 5.09 1.73
C CYS A 34 3.00 6.46 1.30
N ILE A 35 3.86 7.08 2.11
CA ILE A 35 4.49 8.37 1.79
C ILE A 35 5.37 8.26 0.54
N LEU A 36 6.11 7.16 0.39
CA LEU A 36 6.94 6.97 -0.81
C LEU A 36 6.13 6.73 -2.07
N VAL A 37 5.04 5.97 -2.00
CA VAL A 37 4.10 5.81 -3.12
C VAL A 37 3.54 7.17 -3.53
N PHE A 38 3.17 8.02 -2.57
CA PHE A 38 2.71 9.37 -2.84
C PHE A 38 3.78 10.20 -3.58
N ILE A 39 5.05 10.13 -3.15
CA ILE A 39 6.14 10.83 -3.84
C ILE A 39 6.27 10.33 -5.28
N ILE A 40 6.12 9.03 -5.56
CA ILE A 40 6.10 8.52 -6.95
C ILE A 40 4.96 9.15 -7.74
N LEU A 41 3.74 9.06 -7.23
CA LEU A 41 2.57 9.55 -7.94
C LEU A 41 2.69 11.05 -8.21
N SER A 42 3.26 11.81 -7.27
CA SER A 42 3.59 13.21 -7.46
C SER A 42 4.62 13.43 -8.57
N THR A 43 5.63 12.56 -8.71
CA THR A 43 6.63 12.67 -9.81
C THR A 43 6.08 12.28 -11.18
N LEU A 44 4.95 11.57 -11.23
CA LEU A 44 4.23 11.20 -12.45
C LEU A 44 3.11 12.20 -12.79
N ASN A 45 3.09 13.39 -12.15
CA ASN A 45 2.03 14.39 -12.25
C ASN A 45 0.62 13.90 -11.84
N LEU A 46 0.51 12.77 -11.12
CA LEU A 46 -0.73 12.22 -10.59
C LEU A 46 -0.96 12.65 -9.13
N PHE A 47 -0.75 13.93 -8.85
CA PHE A 47 -0.76 14.46 -7.48
C PHE A 47 -2.09 14.25 -6.76
N TRP A 48 -3.21 14.50 -7.45
CA TRP A 48 -4.57 14.32 -6.91
C TRP A 48 -4.84 12.86 -6.50
N TYR A 49 -4.50 11.90 -7.35
CA TYR A 49 -4.63 10.48 -7.03
C TYR A 49 -3.69 10.06 -5.90
N GLY A 50 -2.48 10.61 -5.85
CA GLY A 50 -1.55 10.41 -4.75
C GLY A 50 -2.12 10.86 -3.40
N LEU A 51 -2.77 12.03 -3.35
CA LEU A 51 -3.39 12.52 -2.11
C LEU A 51 -4.55 11.64 -1.66
N ILE A 52 -5.44 11.23 -2.58
CA ILE A 52 -6.56 10.33 -2.28
C ILE A 52 -6.03 8.99 -1.74
N PHE A 53 -5.01 8.43 -2.40
CA PHE A 53 -4.34 7.21 -1.95
C PHE A 53 -3.78 7.36 -0.53
N LEU A 54 -3.08 8.45 -0.24
CA LEU A 54 -2.48 8.69 1.07
C LEU A 54 -3.55 8.80 2.15
N LEU A 55 -4.63 9.55 1.91
CA LEU A 55 -5.74 9.70 2.86
C LEU A 55 -6.40 8.36 3.20
N ILE A 56 -6.75 7.57 2.19
CA ILE A 56 -7.45 6.29 2.39
C ILE A 56 -6.54 5.30 3.11
N ASN A 57 -5.29 5.14 2.65
CA ASN A 57 -4.41 4.10 3.17
C ASN A 57 -3.82 4.45 4.54
N VAL A 58 -3.45 5.72 4.79
CA VAL A 58 -3.00 6.13 6.12
C VAL A 58 -4.17 6.06 7.11
N GLY A 59 -5.37 6.49 6.72
CA GLY A 59 -6.56 6.39 7.56
C GLY A 59 -6.92 4.95 7.91
N GLY A 60 -6.97 4.06 6.91
CA GLY A 60 -7.24 2.63 7.11
C GLY A 60 -6.15 1.92 7.93
N SER A 61 -4.87 2.21 7.65
CA SER A 61 -3.76 1.59 8.38
C SER A 61 -3.73 2.01 9.85
N MET A 62 -4.15 3.24 10.19
CA MET A 62 -4.26 3.70 11.58
C MET A 62 -5.30 2.90 12.37
N VAL A 63 -6.46 2.59 11.77
CA VAL A 63 -7.49 1.77 12.43
C VAL A 63 -6.97 0.36 12.69
N LEU A 64 -6.35 -0.26 11.67
CA LEU A 64 -5.73 -1.58 11.81
C LEU A 64 -4.62 -1.58 12.86
N PHE A 65 -3.82 -0.51 12.91
CA PHE A 65 -2.76 -0.34 13.89
C PHE A 65 -3.31 -0.36 15.32
N TYR A 66 -4.35 0.43 15.61
CA TYR A 66 -4.98 0.44 16.93
C TYR A 66 -5.57 -0.92 17.30
N TYR A 67 -6.22 -1.59 16.34
CA TYR A 67 -6.79 -2.92 16.55
C TYR A 67 -5.70 -3.94 16.91
N MET A 68 -4.63 -4.03 16.11
CA MET A 68 -3.56 -5.00 16.32
C MET A 68 -2.74 -4.69 17.58
N PHE A 69 -2.55 -3.40 17.89
CA PHE A 69 -1.89 -2.98 19.13
C PHE A 69 -2.67 -3.43 20.37
N SER A 70 -4.00 -3.42 20.31
CA SER A 70 -4.85 -3.91 21.41
C SER A 70 -4.77 -5.42 21.63
N LEU A 71 -4.43 -6.19 20.58
CA LEU A 71 -4.42 -7.66 20.62
C LEU A 71 -3.05 -8.27 20.93
N GLN A 72 -1.95 -7.65 20.48
CA GLN A 72 -0.59 -8.18 20.64
C GLN A 72 0.38 -7.06 21.03
N SER A 73 0.61 -6.90 22.33
CA SER A 73 1.57 -5.91 22.84
C SER A 73 3.02 -6.42 22.92
N ASN A 74 3.28 -7.72 22.71
CA ASN A 74 4.65 -8.25 22.84
C ASN A 74 4.92 -9.52 22.02
N PRO A 75 5.44 -9.41 20.79
CA PRO A 75 6.10 -10.52 20.11
C PRO A 75 7.61 -10.50 20.41
N VAL A 76 8.13 -11.61 20.96
CA VAL A 76 9.58 -11.86 21.05
C VAL A 76 10.09 -12.11 19.64
N SER A 77 10.82 -11.17 19.06
CA SER A 77 11.29 -11.26 17.68
C SER A 77 12.62 -12.02 17.57
N SER A 78 12.58 -13.29 17.19
CA SER A 78 13.77 -14.10 16.91
C SER A 78 14.04 -14.21 15.40
N PHE A 79 14.38 -13.12 14.70
CA PHE A 79 14.59 -13.17 13.24
C PHE A 79 15.73 -12.29 12.69
N TYR A 80 16.71 -11.90 13.52
CA TYR A 80 17.81 -11.01 13.08
C TYR A 80 18.70 -11.61 11.98
N LEU A 81 18.96 -12.92 12.00
CA LEU A 81 19.80 -13.58 10.99
C LEU A 81 19.10 -13.68 9.62
N PHE A 82 17.80 -13.97 9.60
CA PHE A 82 17.03 -14.01 8.35
C PHE A 82 16.93 -12.60 7.74
N LEU A 83 16.68 -11.58 8.58
CA LEU A 83 16.71 -10.18 8.14
C LEU A 83 18.05 -9.79 7.48
N PHE A 84 19.19 -10.23 8.03
CA PHE A 84 20.50 -9.90 7.46
C PHE A 84 20.75 -10.55 6.09
N PHE A 85 20.45 -11.84 5.93
CA PHE A 85 20.60 -12.55 4.65
C PHE A 85 19.67 -11.99 3.57
N PHE A 86 18.45 -11.60 3.93
CA PHE A 86 17.51 -11.05 2.96
C PHE A 86 17.81 -9.58 2.62
N PHE A 87 18.30 -8.80 3.58
CA PHE A 87 18.73 -7.43 3.31
C PHE A 87 19.91 -7.41 2.34
N SER A 88 20.92 -8.27 2.53
CA SER A 88 22.05 -8.37 1.60
C SER A 88 21.61 -8.80 0.19
N PHE A 89 20.63 -9.69 0.08
CA PHE A 89 20.04 -10.09 -1.20
C PHE A 89 19.31 -8.94 -1.91
N SER A 90 18.56 -8.12 -1.15
CA SER A 90 17.88 -6.94 -1.70
C SER A 90 18.85 -5.89 -2.23
N ILE A 91 19.98 -5.68 -1.55
CA ILE A 91 21.06 -4.78 -1.99
C ILE A 91 21.72 -5.34 -3.26
N PHE A 92 21.95 -6.66 -3.33
CA PHE A 92 22.52 -7.27 -4.51
C PHE A 92 21.62 -7.10 -5.74
N PHE A 93 20.30 -7.26 -5.58
CA PHE A 93 19.33 -6.97 -6.64
C PHE A 93 19.36 -5.49 -7.04
N PHE A 94 19.53 -4.57 -6.09
CA PHE A 94 19.65 -3.15 -6.40
C PHE A 94 20.83 -2.84 -7.30
N LEU A 95 22.01 -3.34 -6.93
CA LEU A 95 23.25 -3.04 -7.63
C LEU A 95 23.18 -3.54 -9.08
N ASN A 96 22.59 -4.72 -9.29
CA ASN A 96 22.35 -5.24 -10.64
C ASN A 96 21.34 -4.39 -11.42
N TYR A 97 20.26 -3.94 -10.78
CA TYR A 97 19.29 -3.07 -11.43
C TYR A 97 19.88 -1.71 -11.82
N VAL A 98 20.64 -1.07 -10.93
CA VAL A 98 21.35 0.20 -11.23
C VAL A 98 22.38 0.01 -12.34
N ALA A 99 23.14 -1.09 -12.31
CA ALA A 99 24.07 -1.43 -13.38
C ALA A 99 23.35 -1.59 -14.72
N SER A 100 22.17 -2.23 -14.75
CA SER A 100 21.36 -2.40 -15.97
C SER A 100 20.71 -1.09 -16.48
N LEU A 101 20.43 -0.15 -15.59
CA LEU A 101 19.94 1.19 -15.97
C LEU A 101 21.05 2.06 -16.55
N SER A 102 22.28 1.90 -16.05
CA SER A 102 23.43 2.66 -16.56
C SER A 102 23.79 2.33 -18.00
N SER A 103 23.38 1.16 -18.51
CA SER A 103 23.59 0.75 -19.89
C SER A 103 22.48 1.18 -20.85
N ILE A 104 21.39 1.80 -20.37
CA ILE A 104 20.19 2.04 -21.16
C ILE A 104 19.71 3.50 -21.02
N ASN A 105 19.94 4.31 -22.06
CA ASN A 105 19.47 5.69 -22.22
C ASN A 105 17.93 5.78 -22.46
N ILE A 106 17.09 5.18 -21.61
CA ILE A 106 15.61 5.19 -21.77
C ILE A 106 14.92 6.38 -21.06
N VAL A 107 15.66 7.18 -20.31
CA VAL A 107 15.06 8.23 -19.45
C VAL A 107 14.41 9.37 -20.25
N SER A 108 14.76 9.59 -21.52
CA SER A 108 14.21 10.68 -22.32
C SER A 108 12.81 10.42 -22.88
N GLU A 109 12.42 9.17 -23.16
CA GLU A 109 11.12 8.88 -23.80
C GLU A 109 9.96 8.79 -22.80
N LEU A 110 10.24 8.41 -21.54
CA LEU A 110 9.20 8.26 -20.51
C LEU A 110 8.73 9.62 -19.94
N LEU A 111 9.59 10.64 -19.93
CA LEU A 111 9.26 11.98 -19.44
C LEU A 111 8.40 12.79 -20.42
N LEU A 112 8.52 12.55 -21.72
CA LEU A 112 7.76 13.27 -22.76
C LEU A 112 6.29 12.81 -22.86
N ASN A 113 5.95 11.61 -22.38
CA ASN A 113 4.57 11.11 -22.42
C ASN A 113 3.74 11.45 -21.17
N ILE A 114 4.33 12.03 -20.12
CA ILE A 114 3.64 12.31 -18.85
C ILE A 114 2.83 13.60 -18.93
N SER A 115 3.20 14.56 -19.78
CA SER A 115 2.50 15.85 -19.90
C SER A 115 1.07 15.76 -20.46
N HIS A 116 0.65 14.59 -20.97
CA HIS A 116 -0.71 14.37 -21.48
C HIS A 116 -1.67 13.71 -20.49
N MET A 117 -1.22 13.35 -19.28
CA MET A 117 -2.07 12.65 -18.28
C MET A 117 -2.90 13.60 -17.41
N GLU A 118 -2.58 14.90 -17.35
CA GLU A 118 -3.29 15.86 -16.49
C GLU A 118 -4.75 16.08 -16.92
N GLU A 119 -5.04 15.97 -18.23
CA GLU A 119 -6.37 16.24 -18.78
C GLU A 119 -7.41 15.13 -18.55
N VAL A 120 -6.98 13.91 -18.19
CA VAL A 120 -7.91 12.78 -17.99
C VAL A 120 -8.63 12.84 -16.64
N SER A 121 -8.08 13.58 -15.67
CA SER A 121 -8.63 13.65 -14.30
C SER A 121 -9.87 14.53 -14.14
N PHE A 122 -10.21 15.37 -15.13
CA PHE A 122 -11.28 16.35 -15.02
C PHE A 122 -12.67 15.87 -15.47
N TYR A 123 -12.76 14.74 -16.16
CA TYR A 123 -14.04 14.15 -16.55
C TYR A 123 -14.49 13.12 -15.51
N LEU A 124 -14.87 13.61 -14.33
CA LEU A 124 -15.32 12.78 -13.20
C LEU A 124 -16.71 12.16 -13.36
N PHE A 125 -17.46 12.49 -14.43
CA PHE A 125 -18.80 11.98 -14.66
C PHE A 125 -19.11 11.72 -16.14
N SER A 126 -18.67 10.58 -16.64
CA SER A 126 -19.20 9.96 -17.87
C SER A 126 -20.37 9.03 -17.57
N LEU A 127 -21.22 8.73 -18.56
CA LEU A 127 -22.37 7.83 -18.42
C LEU A 127 -21.98 6.40 -17.96
N ILE A 128 -20.73 5.99 -18.16
CA ILE A 128 -20.22 4.67 -17.73
C ILE A 128 -19.87 4.71 -16.23
N GLU A 129 -19.41 5.85 -15.73
CA GLU A 129 -19.03 6.05 -14.33
C GLU A 129 -20.22 6.08 -13.39
N SER A 130 -21.40 6.53 -13.83
CA SER A 130 -22.61 6.51 -13.01
C SER A 130 -23.00 5.08 -12.60
N ASN A 131 -22.92 4.13 -13.54
CA ASN A 131 -23.16 2.71 -13.25
C ASN A 131 -22.10 2.13 -12.31
N PHE A 132 -20.83 2.53 -12.49
CA PHE A 132 -19.74 2.14 -11.59
C PHE A 132 -19.95 2.69 -10.16
N LEU A 133 -20.35 3.95 -10.01
CA LEU A 133 -20.64 4.58 -8.72
C LEU A 133 -21.82 3.89 -8.01
N VAL A 134 -22.89 3.57 -8.75
CA VAL A 134 -24.03 2.82 -8.19
C VAL A 134 -23.56 1.46 -7.69
N PHE A 135 -22.80 0.71 -8.49
CA PHE A 135 -22.27 -0.59 -8.08
C PHE A 135 -21.36 -0.49 -6.84
N LEU A 136 -20.46 0.50 -6.81
CA LEU A 136 -19.57 0.74 -5.67
C LEU A 136 -20.36 1.07 -4.40
N SER A 137 -21.43 1.86 -4.51
CA SER A 137 -22.30 2.20 -3.38
C SER A 137 -23.03 0.98 -2.81
N LEU A 138 -23.57 0.12 -3.68
CA LEU A 138 -24.23 -1.13 -3.29
C LEU A 138 -23.23 -2.10 -2.63
N PHE A 139 -22.02 -2.19 -3.17
CA PHE A 139 -20.94 -3.00 -2.59
C PHE A 139 -20.57 -2.50 -1.17
N LEU A 140 -20.43 -1.20 -0.97
CA LEU A 140 -20.14 -0.64 0.36
C LEU A 140 -21.26 -0.91 1.37
N ILE A 141 -22.53 -0.80 0.97
CA ILE A 141 -23.68 -1.15 1.82
C ILE A 141 -23.63 -2.64 2.19
N PHE A 142 -23.32 -3.51 1.23
CA PHE A 142 -23.17 -4.94 1.48
C PHE A 142 -22.03 -5.25 2.47
N VAL A 143 -20.87 -4.61 2.31
CA VAL A 143 -19.74 -4.76 3.25
C VAL A 143 -20.14 -4.31 4.66
N LEU A 144 -20.83 -3.18 4.81
CA LEU A 144 -21.33 -2.71 6.10
C LEU A 144 -22.31 -3.71 6.74
N PHE A 145 -23.20 -4.29 5.95
CA PHE A 145 -24.11 -5.33 6.42
C PHE A 145 -23.35 -6.57 6.92
N VAL A 146 -22.35 -7.05 6.18
CA VAL A 146 -21.51 -8.19 6.58
C VAL A 146 -20.75 -7.88 7.88
N VAL A 147 -20.10 -6.72 7.97
CA VAL A 147 -19.38 -6.29 9.18
C VAL A 147 -20.33 -6.19 10.37
N SER A 148 -21.54 -5.63 10.18
CA SER A 148 -22.56 -5.56 11.24
C SER A 148 -23.01 -6.95 11.71
N MET A 149 -23.16 -7.92 10.80
CA MET A 149 -23.50 -9.29 11.18
C MET A 149 -22.37 -9.94 11.99
N MET A 150 -21.12 -9.82 11.53
CA MET A 150 -19.93 -10.39 12.19
C MET A 150 -19.66 -9.77 13.57
N THR A 151 -19.98 -8.49 13.75
CA THR A 151 -19.77 -7.77 15.01
C THR A 151 -20.99 -7.79 15.94
N SER A 152 -22.15 -8.24 15.46
CA SER A 152 -23.35 -8.37 16.31
C SER A 152 -23.11 -9.39 17.43
N ILE A 153 -23.40 -8.97 18.67
CA ILE A 153 -23.17 -9.74 19.90
C ILE A 153 -23.88 -11.11 19.88
N ILE A 154 -24.92 -11.25 19.06
CA ILE A 154 -25.68 -12.50 18.85
C ILE A 154 -24.79 -13.61 18.25
N GLY A 155 -23.74 -13.25 17.49
CA GLY A 155 -22.77 -14.16 16.88
C GLY A 155 -21.71 -14.73 17.82
N GLY A 156 -21.61 -14.25 19.06
CA GLY A 156 -20.79 -14.91 20.09
C GLY A 156 -21.23 -16.36 20.37
N SER A 157 -22.48 -16.70 20.03
CA SER A 157 -23.07 -18.04 20.15
C SER A 157 -22.65 -19.01 19.04
N PHE A 158 -22.26 -18.55 17.84
CA PHE A 158 -21.80 -19.45 16.77
C PHE A 158 -20.43 -20.09 17.05
N ARG A 159 -19.70 -19.57 18.04
CA ARG A 159 -18.45 -20.16 18.53
C ARG A 159 -18.67 -21.48 19.28
N TYR A 160 -19.90 -21.76 19.72
CA TYR A 160 -20.26 -23.00 20.44
C TYR A 160 -20.93 -24.07 19.57
N LEU A 161 -21.25 -23.77 18.30
CA LEU A 161 -21.91 -24.71 17.39
C LEU A 161 -20.93 -25.44 16.45
N LEU A 162 -19.67 -24.99 16.38
CA LEU A 162 -18.62 -25.56 15.52
C LEU A 162 -17.44 -26.19 16.30
N LEU A 163 -17.58 -26.33 17.63
CA LEU A 163 -16.75 -27.17 18.49
C LEU A 163 -17.63 -28.30 19.05
#